data_AF-A0AAW0YRM5-F1
#
_entry.id   AF-A0AAW0YRM5-F1
#
_cell.length_a   1.000
_cell.length_b   1.000
_cell.length_c   1.000
_cell.angle_alpha   90.00
_cell.angle_beta   90.00
_cell.angle_gamma   90.00
#
_symmetry.space_group_name_H-M   'P 1'
#
loop_
_entity.id
_entity.type
_entity.pdbx_description
1 polymer ?
#
loop_
_entity_poly.entity_id
_entity_poly.type
_entity_poly.pdbx_seq_one_letter_code
_entity_poly.pdbx_strand_id
1 'polypeptide(L)'
;MVFGYTEPKCVPYGKITLKDVLQAISKHQEDPEFWTPKKISSEFKLDPGLTEKVLHHFRTFVLIIPKDYKRTQITQETLKNTALTAPITLKQPVSSDNEDESITSKEKS
;
A
#
# COMPACT_ATOMS: atom_id res chain seq x y z
N MET A 1 29.19 -3.54 -5.59
CA MET A 1 28.11 -3.51 -6.60
C MET A 1 26.82 -3.69 -5.84
N VAL A 2 25.91 -2.72 -5.85
CA VAL A 2 24.63 -2.82 -5.13
C VAL A 2 23.63 -3.47 -6.07
N PHE A 3 23.20 -4.69 -5.76
CA PHE A 3 22.11 -5.36 -6.47
C PHE A 3 20.79 -4.97 -5.78
N GLY A 4 19.95 -4.20 -6.44
CA GLY A 4 18.68 -3.71 -5.91
C GLY A 4 17.76 -3.17 -7.01
N TYR A 5 16.47 -3.09 -6.72
CA TYR A 5 15.48 -2.49 -7.62
C TYR A 5 15.36 -0.99 -7.32
N THR A 6 15.51 -0.16 -8.35
CA THR A 6 15.27 1.28 -8.28
C THR A 6 14.19 1.63 -9.28
N GLU A 7 13.15 2.34 -8.83
CA GLU A 7 12.08 2.77 -9.74
C GLU A 7 12.61 3.74 -10.81
N PRO A 8 12.07 3.66 -12.04
CA PRO A 8 12.44 4.58 -13.11
C PRO A 8 11.99 6.00 -12.79
N LYS A 9 12.88 6.99 -13.02
CA LYS A 9 12.56 8.42 -12.81
C LYS A 9 11.58 8.97 -13.83
N CYS A 10 11.59 8.42 -15.04
CA CYS A 10 10.70 8.80 -16.13
C CYS A 10 10.05 7.54 -16.71
N VAL A 11 8.72 7.59 -16.88
CA VAL A 11 7.94 6.52 -17.49
C VAL A 11 7.48 6.99 -18.86
N PRO A 12 7.77 6.24 -19.95
CA PRO A 12 7.33 6.63 -21.28
C PRO A 12 5.82 6.43 -21.45
N TYR A 13 5.25 7.10 -22.46
CA TYR A 13 3.83 6.97 -22.81
C TYR A 13 3.45 5.52 -23.10
N GLY A 14 2.25 5.12 -22.68
CA GLY A 14 1.77 3.74 -22.83
C GLY A 14 2.48 2.72 -21.93
N LYS A 15 3.37 3.15 -21.04
CA LYS A 15 3.98 2.31 -20.00
C LYS A 15 3.60 2.84 -18.63
N ILE A 16 3.71 1.96 -17.64
CA ILE A 16 3.38 2.23 -16.25
C ILE A 16 4.30 1.39 -15.36
N THR A 17 4.67 1.90 -14.20
CA THR A 17 5.50 1.15 -13.25
C THR A 17 4.66 0.08 -12.54
N LEU A 18 5.31 -0.96 -12.02
CA LEU A 18 4.60 -2.01 -11.29
C LEU A 18 3.86 -1.46 -10.07
N LYS A 19 4.48 -0.53 -9.33
CA LYS A 19 3.87 0.11 -8.17
C LYS A 19 2.63 0.91 -8.53
N ASP A 20 2.70 1.70 -9.60
CA ASP A 20 1.58 2.51 -10.06
C ASP A 20 0.42 1.63 -10.58
N VAL A 21 0.74 0.54 -11.29
CA VAL A 21 -0.27 -0.45 -11.72
C VAL A 21 -1.01 -1.02 -10.53
N LEU A 22 -0.29 -1.49 -9.50
CA LEU A 22 -0.90 -2.06 -8.31
C LEU A 22 -1.81 -1.05 -7.61
N GLN A 23 -1.37 0.21 -7.50
CA GLN A 23 -2.18 1.27 -6.92
C GLN A 23 -3.44 1.56 -7.75
N ALA A 24 -3.34 1.57 -9.07
CA ALA A 24 -4.48 1.79 -9.96
C ALA A 24 -5.51 0.66 -9.84
N ILE A 25 -5.05 -0.60 -9.76
CA ILE A 25 -5.92 -1.76 -9.57
C ILE A 25 -6.62 -1.68 -8.20
N SER A 26 -5.88 -1.39 -7.12
CA SER A 26 -6.46 -1.22 -5.78
C SER A 26 -7.56 -0.15 -5.76
N LYS A 27 -7.28 1.04 -6.31
CA LYS A 27 -8.24 2.15 -6.39
C LYS A 27 -9.50 1.80 -7.19
N HIS A 28 -9.34 1.10 -8.31
CA HIS A 28 -10.47 0.62 -9.11
C HIS A 28 -11.34 -0.39 -8.37
N GLN A 29 -10.73 -1.22 -7.52
CA GLN A 29 -11.46 -2.20 -6.71
C GLN A 29 -12.18 -1.57 -5.52
N GLU A 30 -11.62 -0.51 -4.94
CA GLU A 30 -12.26 0.26 -3.86
C GLU A 30 -13.49 1.01 -4.39
N ASP A 31 -13.31 1.83 -5.45
CA ASP A 31 -14.36 2.67 -6.01
C ASP A 31 -14.41 2.57 -7.55
N PRO A 32 -15.04 1.53 -8.12
CA PRO A 32 -15.07 1.32 -9.58
C PRO A 32 -15.84 2.42 -10.32
N GLU A 33 -16.79 3.08 -9.66
CA GLU A 33 -17.59 4.18 -10.25
C GLU A 33 -16.77 5.45 -10.40
N PHE A 34 -15.90 5.76 -9.44
CA PHE A 34 -15.03 6.93 -9.50
C PHE A 34 -13.74 6.67 -10.30
N TRP A 35 -13.15 5.49 -10.17
CA TRP A 35 -11.92 5.06 -10.83
C TRP A 35 -12.23 4.24 -12.08
N THR A 36 -12.93 4.82 -13.05
CA THR A 36 -13.26 4.11 -14.29
C THR A 36 -12.01 3.77 -15.11
N PRO A 37 -12.04 2.72 -15.95
CA PRO A 37 -10.92 2.37 -16.83
C PRO A 37 -10.48 3.53 -17.72
N LYS A 38 -11.44 4.33 -18.19
CA LYS A 38 -11.19 5.54 -18.99
C LYS A 38 -10.38 6.56 -18.20
N LYS A 39 -10.77 6.85 -16.96
CA LYS A 39 -10.05 7.78 -16.09
C LYS A 39 -8.62 7.31 -15.81
N ILE A 40 -8.44 6.05 -15.44
CA ILE A 40 -7.12 5.46 -15.19
C ILE A 40 -6.24 5.54 -16.44
N SER A 41 -6.79 5.23 -17.61
CA SER A 41 -6.05 5.31 -18.87
C SER A 41 -5.59 6.74 -19.19
N SER A 42 -6.40 7.76 -18.88
CA SER A 42 -6.03 9.16 -19.07
C SER A 42 -4.95 9.62 -18.09
N GLU A 43 -5.06 9.25 -16.80
CA GLU A 43 -4.08 9.61 -15.77
C GLU A 43 -2.70 9.03 -16.06
N PHE A 44 -2.64 7.74 -16.43
CA PHE A 44 -1.38 7.04 -16.70
C PHE A 44 -0.97 7.04 -18.18
N LYS A 45 -1.71 7.74 -19.04
CA LYS A 45 -1.45 7.83 -20.49
C LYS A 45 -1.34 6.44 -21.14
N LEU A 46 -2.25 5.55 -20.76
CA LEU A 46 -2.35 4.17 -21.25
C LEU A 46 -3.43 4.05 -22.33
N ASP A 47 -3.37 2.95 -23.07
CA ASP A 47 -4.45 2.58 -23.98
C ASP A 47 -5.70 2.17 -23.17
N PRO A 48 -6.89 2.73 -23.46
CA PRO A 48 -8.10 2.45 -22.69
C PRO A 48 -8.54 0.99 -22.83
N GLY A 49 -8.40 0.37 -24.01
CA GLY A 49 -8.78 -1.02 -24.23
C GLY A 49 -7.86 -2.00 -23.52
N LEU A 50 -6.56 -1.71 -23.45
CA LEU A 50 -5.62 -2.47 -22.63
C LEU A 50 -5.92 -2.30 -21.13
N THR A 51 -6.20 -1.07 -20.70
CA THR A 51 -6.49 -0.75 -19.29
C THR A 51 -7.72 -1.50 -18.80
N GLU A 52 -8.78 -1.58 -19.60
CA GLU A 52 -9.98 -2.35 -19.28
C GLU A 52 -9.67 -3.85 -19.10
N LYS A 53 -8.88 -4.44 -20.01
CA LYS A 53 -8.46 -5.85 -19.88
C LYS A 53 -7.63 -6.07 -18.62
N VAL A 54 -6.73 -5.14 -18.30
CA VAL A 54 -5.92 -5.24 -17.08
C VAL A 54 -6.81 -5.20 -15.84
N LEU A 55 -7.73 -4.24 -15.74
CA LEU A 55 -8.63 -4.13 -14.59
C LEU A 55 -9.61 -5.31 -14.48
N HIS A 56 -10.01 -5.90 -15.61
CA HIS A 56 -10.87 -7.07 -15.63
C HIS A 56 -10.16 -8.35 -15.15
N HIS A 57 -8.91 -8.58 -15.57
CA HIS A 57 -8.19 -9.82 -15.30
C HIS A 57 -7.30 -9.78 -14.05
N PHE A 58 -6.86 -8.60 -13.62
CA PHE A 58 -5.96 -8.45 -12.47
C PHE A 58 -6.72 -7.87 -11.27
N ARG A 59 -6.56 -8.52 -10.12
CA ARG A 59 -7.17 -8.11 -8.85
C ARG A 59 -6.10 -8.11 -7.78
N THR A 60 -6.12 -7.12 -6.90
CA THR A 60 -5.29 -7.17 -5.69
C THR A 60 -5.79 -8.26 -4.75
N PHE A 61 -4.86 -8.88 -4.02
CA PHE A 61 -5.17 -9.96 -3.09
C PHE A 61 -6.05 -9.43 -1.95
N VAL A 62 -7.22 -10.04 -1.77
CA VAL A 62 -8.09 -9.76 -0.63
C VAL A 62 -7.61 -10.62 0.54
N LEU A 63 -6.96 -9.99 1.51
CA LEU A 63 -6.58 -10.65 2.75
C LEU A 63 -7.80 -10.73 3.68
N ILE A 64 -8.42 -11.91 3.76
CA ILE A 64 -9.50 -12.17 4.71
C ILE A 64 -8.86 -12.56 6.05
N ILE A 65 -8.85 -11.61 7.00
CA ILE A 65 -8.41 -11.88 8.37
C ILE A 65 -9.65 -12.32 9.18
N PRO A 66 -9.68 -13.55 9.72
CA PRO A 66 -10.76 -13.99 10.59
C PRO A 66 -10.92 -13.06 11.80
N LYS A 67 -12.15 -12.82 12.25
CA LYS A 67 -12.43 -11.92 13.38
C LYS A 67 -11.76 -12.38 14.68
N ASP A 68 -11.56 -13.69 14.82
CA ASP A 68 -10.92 -14.29 16.00
C ASP A 68 -9.39 -14.38 15.87
N TYR A 69 -8.82 -13.80 14.81
CA TYR A 69 -7.38 -13.77 14.63
C TYR A 69 -6.73 -12.90 15.70
N LYS A 70 -6.16 -13.57 16.71
CA LYS A 70 -5.24 -12.94 17.65
C LYS A 70 -4.01 -12.53 16.85
N ARG A 71 -3.90 -11.24 16.51
CA ARG A 71 -2.65 -10.67 15.98
C ARG A 71 -1.61 -10.79 17.09
N THR A 72 -0.84 -11.86 17.08
CA THR A 72 0.36 -11.93 17.91
C THR A 72 1.29 -10.86 17.39
N GLN A 73 1.38 -9.74 18.12
CA GLN A 73 2.42 -8.76 17.86
C GLN A 73 3.73 -9.48 18.10
N ILE A 74 4.56 -9.58 17.05
CA ILE A 74 5.91 -10.08 17.20
C ILE A 74 6.64 -9.03 18.05
N THR A 75 6.78 -9.29 19.35
CA THR A 75 7.54 -8.43 20.25
C THR A 75 9.03 -8.65 20.00
N GLN A 76 9.85 -7.63 20.25
CA GLN A 76 11.30 -7.78 20.14
C GLN A 76 11.84 -8.93 21.01
N GLU A 77 11.14 -9.29 22.08
CA GLU A 77 11.49 -10.41 22.94
C GLU A 77 11.27 -11.77 22.27
N THR A 78 10.18 -11.92 21.50
CA THR A 78 9.94 -13.14 20.70
C THR A 78 10.93 -13.33 19.54
N LEU A 79 11.49 -12.25 19.00
CA LEU A 79 12.49 -12.29 17.92
C LEU A 79 13.87 -12.76 18.41
N LYS A 80 14.26 -12.44 19.65
CA LYS A 80 15.57 -12.79 20.22
C LYS A 80 15.81 -14.30 20.31
N ASN A 81 14.74 -15.10 20.34
CA ASN A 81 14.81 -16.55 20.53
C ASN A 81 14.68 -17.34 19.21
N THR A 82 14.65 -16.65 18.05
CA THR A 82 14.59 -17.30 16.74
C THR A 82 15.98 -17.31 16.11
N ALA A 83 16.35 -18.35 15.37
CA ALA A 83 17.67 -18.53 14.75
C ALA A 83 18.06 -17.48 13.67
N LEU A 84 17.24 -16.43 13.49
CA LEU A 84 17.45 -15.34 12.53
C LEU A 84 18.04 -14.09 13.22
N THR A 85 19.06 -14.26 14.07
CA THR A 85 19.88 -13.15 14.60
C THR A 85 20.75 -12.58 13.47
N ALA A 86 20.13 -11.87 12.54
CA ALA A 86 20.79 -10.89 11.71
C ALA A 86 20.15 -9.54 12.02
N PRO A 87 20.91 -8.47 12.30
CA PRO A 87 20.36 -7.15 12.54
C PRO A 87 19.80 -6.58 11.23
N ILE A 88 18.58 -6.98 10.87
CA ILE A 88 17.82 -6.33 9.80
C ILE A 88 17.14 -5.13 10.44
N THR A 89 17.67 -3.93 10.19
CA THR A 89 16.99 -2.67 10.50
C THR A 89 15.75 -2.54 9.58
N LEU A 90 14.66 -3.20 9.96
CA LEU A 90 13.34 -2.95 9.39
C LEU A 90 12.79 -1.66 10.01
N LYS A 91 12.93 -0.52 9.32
CA LYS A 91 12.05 0.62 9.57
C LYS A 91 10.65 0.21 9.14
N GLN A 92 9.84 -0.27 10.07
CA GLN A 92 8.40 -0.36 9.87
C GLN A 92 7.87 1.06 9.62
N PRO A 93 7.00 1.29 8.61
CA PRO A 93 6.27 2.55 8.53
C PRO A 93 5.39 2.65 9.78
N VAL A 94 5.65 3.68 10.58
CA VAL A 94 4.79 4.03 11.70
C VAL A 94 3.39 4.29 11.12
N SER A 95 2.43 3.46 11.50
CA SER A 95 1.01 3.79 11.34
C SER A 95 0.75 4.94 12.29
N SER A 96 0.80 6.16 11.78
CA SER A 96 0.26 7.33 12.44
C SER A 96 -1.25 7.20 12.42
N ASP A 97 -1.84 6.83 13.55
CA ASP A 97 -3.28 6.99 13.77
C ASP A 97 -3.49 7.56 15.18
N ASN A 98 -4.06 8.78 15.16
CA ASN A 98 -4.97 9.39 16.13
C ASN A 98 -4.37 10.14 17.33
N GLU A 99 -4.24 11.46 17.12
CA GLU A 99 -4.37 12.44 18.21
C GLU A 99 -5.84 12.52 18.63
N ASP A 100 -6.19 11.79 19.69
CA ASP A 100 -7.38 12.09 20.50
C ASP A 100 -7.01 13.22 21.47
N GLU A 101 -7.26 14.47 21.07
CA GLU A 101 -7.23 15.63 21.97
C GLU A 101 -8.52 15.63 22.83
N SER A 102 -8.48 14.91 23.95
CA SER A 102 -9.47 15.08 25.03
C SER A 102 -9.05 16.22 25.96
N ILE A 103 -9.83 17.29 25.84
CA ILE A 103 -10.00 18.47 26.67
C ILE A 103 -9.95 18.16 28.19
N THR A 104 -9.09 18.86 28.95
CA THR A 104 -9.41 19.20 30.35
C THR A 104 -8.75 20.51 30.80
N SER A 105 -9.56 21.30 31.49
CA SER A 105 -9.41 22.72 31.83
C SER A 105 -8.41 23.01 32.97
N LYS A 106 -7.87 24.24 32.97
CA LYS A 106 -7.67 25.13 34.14
C LYS A 106 -7.26 26.53 33.63
N GLU A 107 -8.14 27.52 33.76
CA GLU A 107 -8.12 28.58 34.80
C GLU A 107 -6.89 29.51 34.62
N LYS A 108 -7.03 30.80 34.30
CA LYS A 108 -7.60 31.83 35.17
C LYS A 108 -7.68 33.16 34.41
N SER A 109 -8.80 33.87 34.50
CA SER A 109 -8.91 35.31 34.22
C SER A 109 -8.97 36.08 35.54
#